data_AF-A0AAJ5VLQ3-F1
#
_entry.id   AF-A0AAJ5VLQ3-F1
#
_cell.length_a   1.000
_cell.length_b   1.000
_cell.length_c   1.000
_cell.angle_alpha   90.00
_cell.angle_beta   90.00
_cell.angle_gamma   90.00
#
_symmetry.space_group_name_H-M   'P 1'
#
loop_
_entity.id
_entity.type
_entity.pdbx_description
1 polymer ?
#
loop_
_entity_poly.entity_id
_entity_poly.type
_entity_poly.pdbx_seq_one_letter_code
_entity_poly.pdbx_strand_id
1 'polypeptide(L)' 'MDDDEKRLSLRLPAVLHARLVEAAHADRRSVNSEIIHLLEVALGAVGGDDSSL' A
#
# COMPACT_ATOMS: atom_id res chain seq x y z
N MET A 1 15.18 3.67 15.63
CA MET A 1 14.40 2.43 15.53
C MET A 1 12.96 2.90 15.50
N ASP A 2 12.29 2.77 14.36
CA ASP A 2 10.89 3.17 14.22
C ASP A 2 10.01 2.21 15.04
N ASP A 3 9.92 2.45 16.34
CA ASP A 3 9.24 1.59 17.32
C ASP A 3 7.69 1.51 17.13
N ASP A 4 7.16 2.26 16.16
CA ASP A 4 5.73 2.31 15.83
C ASP A 4 5.32 1.37 14.68
N GLU A 5 6.27 0.74 13.97
CA GLU A 5 5.92 -0.23 12.92
C GLU A 5 5.24 -1.48 13.50
N LYS A 6 4.01 -1.77 13.03
CA LYS A 6 3.27 -2.98 13.42
C LYS A 6 3.33 -4.02 12.30
N ARG A 7 3.75 -5.25 12.66
CA ARG A 7 3.80 -6.37 11.71
C ARG A 7 2.39 -6.77 11.28
N LEU A 8 2.13 -6.72 9.97
CA LEU A 8 0.89 -7.15 9.36
C LEU A 8 1.12 -8.44 8.55
N SER A 9 0.38 -9.50 8.88
CA SER A 9 0.38 -10.74 8.09
C SER A 9 -0.90 -10.81 7.25
N LEU A 10 -0.75 -10.66 5.93
CA LEU A 10 -1.87 -10.67 4.98
C LEU A 10 -1.83 -11.91 4.09
N ARG A 11 -3.01 -12.46 3.76
CA ARG A 11 -3.15 -13.51 2.75
C ARG A 11 -3.70 -12.89 1.47
N LEU A 12 -2.89 -12.94 0.41
CA LEU A 12 -3.26 -12.42 -0.90
C LEU A 12 -3.46 -13.59 -1.88
N PRO A 13 -4.45 -13.50 -2.79
CA PRO A 13 -4.48 -14.37 -3.96
C PRO A 13 -3.17 -14.26 -4.74
N ALA A 14 -2.64 -15.38 -5.24
CA ALA A 14 -1.33 -15.42 -5.91
C ALA A 14 -1.25 -14.44 -7.10
N VAL A 15 -2.35 -14.30 -7.84
CA VAL A 15 -2.46 -13.35 -8.96
C VAL A 15 -2.30 -11.90 -8.50
N LEU A 16 -2.87 -11.54 -7.34
CA LEU A 16 -2.75 -10.20 -6.80
C LEU A 16 -1.32 -9.93 -6.29
N HIS A 17 -0.72 -10.92 -5.62
CA HIS A 17 0.68 -10.83 -5.21
C HIS A 17 1.61 -10.62 -6.41
N ALA A 18 1.44 -11.39 -7.49
CA ALA A 18 2.26 -11.22 -8.71
C ALA A 18 2.13 -9.81 -9.30
N ARG A 19 0.91 -9.26 -9.35
CA ARG A 19 0.69 -7.88 -9.82
C ARG A 19 1.39 -6.84 -8.94
N LEU A 20 1.40 -7.02 -7.62
CA LEU A 20 2.10 -6.14 -6.69
C LEU A 20 3.62 -6.20 -6.89
N VAL A 21 4.18 -7.38 -7.15
CA VAL A 21 5.61 -7.55 -7.44
C VAL A 21 6.01 -6.81 -8.72
N GLU A 22 5.22 -6.96 -9.78
CA GLU A 22 5.49 -6.26 -11.05
C GLU A 22 5.40 -4.74 -10.91
N ALA A 23 4.38 -4.24 -10.20
CA ALA A 23 4.22 -2.80 -9.94
C ALA A 23 5.40 -2.25 -9.11
N ALA A 24 5.78 -2.93 -8.04
CA ALA A 24 6.90 -2.54 -7.21
C ALA A 24 8.23 -2.54 -7.99
N HIS A 25 8.43 -3.52 -8.87
CA HIS A 25 9.61 -3.59 -9.73
C HIS A 25 9.66 -2.44 -10.74
N ALA A 26 8.54 -2.14 -11.41
CA ALA A 26 8.43 -1.02 -12.34
C ALA A 26 8.77 0.32 -11.65
N ASP A 27 8.32 0.49 -10.41
CA ASP A 27 8.54 1.69 -9.61
C ASP A 27 9.83 1.67 -8.79
N ARG A 28 10.69 0.66 -8.99
CA ARG A 28 11.99 0.49 -8.32
C ARG A 28 11.91 0.55 -6.79
N ARG A 29 10.83 0.01 -6.22
CA ARG A 29 10.56 0.00 -4.78
C ARG A 29 10.35 -1.41 -4.26
N SER A 30 10.36 -1.57 -2.94
CA SER A 30 10.00 -2.84 -2.31
C SER A 30 8.49 -3.07 -2.44
N VAL A 31 8.07 -4.34 -2.43
CA VAL A 31 6.63 -4.69 -2.40
C VAL A 31 5.93 -4.10 -1.17
N ASN A 32 6.63 -4.01 -0.03
CA ASN A 32 6.09 -3.37 1.17
C ASN A 32 5.82 -1.87 0.94
N SER A 33 6.79 -1.16 0.36
CA SER A 33 6.65 0.26 0.02
C SER A 33 5.51 0.49 -0.99
N GLU A 34 5.32 -0.42 -1.93
CA GLU A 34 4.20 -0.36 -2.87
C GLU A 34 2.85 -0.59 -2.18
N ILE A 35 2.76 -1.57 -1.28
CA ILE A 35 1.54 -1.80 -0.49
C ILE A 35 1.20 -0.57 0.35
N ILE A 36 2.19 0.04 1.01
CA ILE A 36 1.99 1.26 1.80
C ILE A 36 1.49 2.39 0.90
N HIS A 37 2.15 2.64 -0.25
CA HIS A 37 1.73 3.67 -1.20
C HIS A 37 0.28 3.50 -1.65
N LEU A 38 -0.12 2.29 -2.04
CA LEU A 38 -1.48 1.99 -2.46
C LEU A 38 -2.49 2.20 -1.33
N LEU A 39 -2.14 1.84 -0.09
CA LEU A 39 -2.98 2.07 1.09
C LEU A 39 -3.11 3.56 1.40
N GLU A 40 -2.02 4.32 1.37
CA GLU A 40 -2.03 5.77 1.59
C GLU A 40 -2.90 6.49 0.55
N VAL A 41 -2.79 6.11 -0.72
CA VAL A 41 -3.63 6.65 -1.80
C VAL A 41 -5.10 6.29 -1.58
N ALA A 42 -5.40 5.02 -1.29
CA ALA A 42 -6.78 4.57 -1.09
C ALA A 42 -7.42 5.23 0.15
N LEU A 43 -6.69 5.34 1.25
CA LEU A 43 -7.19 5.97 2.49
C LEU A 43 -7.27 7.49 2.38
N GLY A 44 -6.31 8.13 1.69
CA GLY A 44 -6.34 9.56 1.41
C GLY A 44 -7.49 9.95 0.47
N ALA A 45 -7.80 9.11 -0.52
CA ALA A 45 -8.98 9.29 -1.37
C ALA A 45 -10.29 9.17 -0.59
N VAL A 46 -10.36 8.26 0.39
CA VAL A 46 -11.55 8.09 1.25
C VAL A 46 -11.74 9.28 2.21
N GLY A 47 -10.67 9.98 2.59
CA GLY A 47 -10.73 11.18 3.44
C GLY A 47 -10.84 12.52 2.71
N GLY A 48 -10.72 12.54 1.37
CA GLY A 48 -10.74 13.75 0.56
C GLY A 48 -12.12 14.28 0.19
N ASP A 49 -13.19 13.53 0.50
CA ASP A 49 -14.57 13.87 0.16
C ASP A 49 -15.31 14.67 1.24
N ASP A 50 -14.63 15.16 2.30
CA ASP A 50 -15.22 16.04 3.32
C ASP A 50 -14.41 17.32 3.53
N SER A 51 -14.23 18.08 2.45
CA SER A 51 -13.78 19.48 2.51
C SER A 51 -14.75 20.38 1.75
N SER A 52 -16.01 20.34 2.18
CA SER A 52 -16.98 21.39 1.88
C SER A 52 -17.72 21.69 3.17
N LEU A 53 -17.30 22.76 3.87
CA LEU A 53 -18.14 23.76 4.56
C LEU A 53 -17.26 24.87 5.15
#